data_AF-A0A7S3SGA9-F1
#
_entry.id   AF-A0A7S3SGA9-F1
#
_cell.length_a   1.000
_cell.length_b   1.000
_cell.length_c   1.000
_cell.angle_alpha   90.00
_cell.angle_beta   90.00
_cell.angle_gamma   90.00
#
_symmetry.space_group_name_H-M   'P 1'
#
loop_
_entity.id
_entity.type
_entity.pdbx_description
1 polymer ?
#
loop_
_entity_poly.entity_id
_entity_poly.type
_entity_poly.pdbx_seq_one_letter_code
_entity_poly.pdbx_strand_id
1 'polypeptide(L)'
;AVARPLATRDTVMWPLCVAASSGLVLPAASGSAPASIAASPLRVAAHPLLQAPPAVYSPSKDLAGRGAKYYDGRPPELSQSIAQALKEVGKRKICVITGASSGLGLHAVTALTSSYEGYYVIAAVRDTAKMDEAAAEMGIDAKDYKAVKLECASLASVRDFSKELKRLLRGRGLDRLVCNAAVYLPTDPKPRFTDEGYEMSFGVNHLSHFLLLQLLMPDLKKAKDARVCIVGSVTGNKNTVAGSLVKPVADVGDLEGVKAGAGSVMVDGSRSFDGAKAYKDAKALNMMTVLEAHRRLHPSTGIVFNSMYPGCIAQTQLFREKRDWFRYFFFPTLMKAIGSYVSQKEAGERLAQTIADPQAAKSGVYWSWNGDAKSIGVGNAGGAGGDLFENSFSGMVQDEANGQLCWDYSMELVKPYLK
;
A
#
# COMPACT_ATOMS: atom_id res chain seq x y z
N ALA A 1 10.52 61.86 27.52
CA ALA A 1 11.85 61.28 27.24
C ALA A 1 11.69 59.75 27.27
N VAL A 2 11.52 59.07 26.12
CA VAL A 2 12.58 58.39 25.31
C VAL A 2 13.23 57.26 26.15
N ALA A 3 13.28 55.96 25.83
CA ALA A 3 12.98 55.15 24.64
C ALA A 3 12.92 53.63 25.02
N ARG A 4 12.35 52.80 24.12
CA ARG A 4 12.63 51.35 23.93
C ARG A 4 13.95 51.18 23.11
N PRO A 5 14.65 50.02 22.96
CA PRO A 5 14.06 48.68 22.68
C PRO A 5 14.89 47.37 22.97
N LEU A 6 14.23 46.23 22.69
CA LEU A 6 14.67 44.95 22.03
C LEU A 6 15.76 43.98 22.60
N ALA A 7 15.28 42.74 22.85
CA ALA A 7 15.78 41.40 22.41
C ALA A 7 17.18 40.91 22.86
N THR A 8 17.39 39.65 23.25
CA THR A 8 17.22 38.40 22.46
C THR A 8 17.07 37.14 23.35
N ARG A 9 16.45 36.09 22.78
CA ARG A 9 16.41 34.71 23.28
C ARG A 9 17.68 33.99 22.84
N ASP A 10 18.31 33.22 23.73
CA ASP A 10 19.28 32.20 23.34
C ASP A 10 19.04 30.86 24.03
N THR A 11 19.40 29.85 23.24
CA THR A 11 18.96 28.46 23.21
C THR A 11 19.79 27.59 24.16
N VAL A 12 19.15 26.72 24.93
CA VAL A 12 19.83 25.70 25.75
C VAL A 12 20.15 24.48 24.88
N MET A 13 21.45 24.21 24.67
CA MET A 13 21.99 22.99 24.09
C MET A 13 22.44 22.04 25.21
N TRP A 14 21.94 20.80 25.19
CA TRP A 14 22.42 19.68 26.01
C TRP A 14 23.57 18.96 25.29
N PRO A 15 24.66 18.57 25.98
CA PRO A 15 25.78 17.85 25.37
C PRO A 15 25.54 16.33 25.43
N LEU A 16 25.83 15.63 24.33
CA LEU A 16 26.13 14.20 24.37
C LEU A 16 27.62 14.01 24.07
N CYS A 17 28.37 13.68 25.12
CA CYS A 17 29.67 13.04 25.03
C CYS A 17 29.50 11.62 24.50
N VAL A 18 30.25 11.27 23.44
CA VAL A 18 30.73 9.90 23.24
C VAL A 18 32.20 9.98 22.87
N ALA A 19 33.02 9.47 23.78
CA ALA A 19 34.43 9.21 23.57
C ALA A 19 34.58 8.04 22.58
N ALA A 20 35.45 8.21 21.59
CA ALA A 20 36.06 7.09 20.89
C ALA A 20 37.53 7.42 20.66
N SER A 21 38.35 6.54 21.22
CA SER A 21 39.79 6.50 21.32
C SER A 21 40.52 6.51 19.98
N SER A 22 41.51 7.40 19.90
CA SER A 22 42.91 7.16 19.58
C SER A 22 43.26 6.05 18.57
N GLY A 23 43.91 6.48 17.48
CA GLY A 23 44.92 5.67 16.81
C GLY A 23 44.94 5.82 15.30
N LEU A 24 45.62 6.84 14.78
CA LEU A 24 46.53 6.63 13.65
C LEU A 24 47.58 7.75 13.57
N VAL A 25 48.82 7.30 13.56
CA VAL A 25 50.05 8.09 13.47
C VAL A 25 50.26 8.54 12.02
N LEU A 26 50.52 9.84 11.83
CA LEU A 26 51.04 10.43 10.59
C LEU A 26 52.52 10.07 10.40
N PRO A 27 53.00 10.11 9.15
CA PRO A 27 54.23 10.84 8.88
C PRO A 27 54.07 11.90 7.78
N ALA A 28 54.68 13.06 8.05
CA ALA A 28 55.03 14.11 7.10
C ALA A 28 56.15 13.62 6.15
N ALA A 29 56.56 14.22 5.03
CA ALA A 29 56.33 15.52 4.38
C ALA A 29 56.82 15.39 2.92
N SER A 30 56.38 16.27 2.02
CA SER A 30 57.25 17.03 1.10
C SER A 30 56.39 17.85 0.12
N GLY A 31 56.82 19.08 -0.13
CA GLY A 31 56.00 20.15 -0.70
C GLY A 31 56.09 20.35 -2.21
N SER A 32 55.16 21.18 -2.71
CA SER A 32 55.39 22.24 -3.70
C SER A 32 54.10 23.07 -3.84
N ALA A 33 54.26 24.37 -4.02
CA ALA A 33 53.22 25.40 -4.02
C ALA A 33 52.38 25.43 -5.33
N PRO A 34 51.26 26.18 -5.39
CA PRO A 34 50.13 25.87 -6.27
C PRO A 34 50.24 26.53 -7.66
N ALA A 35 49.79 25.82 -8.70
CA ALA A 35 49.53 26.40 -10.02
C ALA A 35 48.03 26.65 -10.19
N SER A 36 47.66 27.91 -10.37
CA SER A 36 46.29 28.32 -10.76
C SER A 36 46.02 27.88 -12.19
N ILE A 37 44.94 27.12 -12.42
CA ILE A 37 44.41 26.90 -13.76
C ILE A 37 42.97 27.38 -13.80
N ALA A 38 42.77 28.32 -14.70
CA ALA A 38 41.54 29.03 -14.97
C ALA A 38 40.40 28.07 -15.41
N ALA A 39 39.20 28.39 -14.93
CA ALA A 39 37.97 27.75 -15.35
C ALA A 39 37.73 27.97 -16.86
N SER A 40 37.55 26.87 -17.59
CA SER A 40 36.92 26.88 -18.91
C SER A 40 35.57 26.16 -18.81
N PRO A 41 34.45 26.76 -19.27
CA PRO A 41 33.14 26.15 -19.15
C PRO A 41 33.01 25.03 -20.19
N LEU A 42 32.89 23.80 -19.71
CA LEU A 42 32.45 22.69 -20.55
C LEU A 42 31.01 22.95 -20.99
N ARG A 43 30.85 23.30 -22.28
CA ARG A 43 29.57 23.26 -23.00
C ARG A 43 29.11 21.80 -23.05
N VAL A 44 28.19 21.44 -22.16
CA VAL A 44 27.39 20.23 -22.33
C VAL A 44 26.31 20.55 -23.36
N ALA A 45 26.38 19.88 -24.52
CA ALA A 45 25.35 19.94 -25.54
C ALA A 45 24.02 19.45 -24.95
N ALA A 46 22.98 20.25 -25.08
CA ALA A 46 21.63 19.91 -24.64
C ALA A 46 21.10 18.74 -25.49
N HIS A 47 20.93 17.57 -24.88
CA HIS A 47 20.23 16.44 -25.47
C HIS A 47 18.71 16.74 -25.46
N PRO A 48 17.98 16.58 -26.59
CA PRO A 48 16.56 16.86 -26.64
C PRO A 48 15.76 15.67 -26.10
N LEU A 49 15.75 15.52 -24.77
CA LEU A 49 14.85 14.61 -24.04
C LEU A 49 14.38 15.27 -22.74
N LEU A 50 13.84 16.48 -22.85
CA LEU A 50 12.84 16.97 -21.90
C LEU A 50 11.48 16.47 -22.40
N GLN A 51 11.29 15.16 -22.32
CA GLN A 51 9.95 14.59 -22.38
C GLN A 51 9.20 15.11 -21.14
N ALA A 52 7.98 15.60 -21.37
CA ALA A 52 7.11 16.08 -20.33
C ALA A 52 7.06 15.09 -19.16
N PRO A 53 7.04 15.56 -17.89
CA PRO A 53 7.00 14.67 -16.75
C PRO A 53 5.79 13.73 -16.87
N PRO A 54 5.96 12.40 -16.69
CA PRO A 54 4.86 11.45 -16.77
C PRO A 54 3.77 11.87 -15.79
N ALA A 55 2.52 11.79 -16.26
CA ALA A 55 1.34 12.34 -15.59
C ALA A 55 1.28 11.90 -14.12
N VAL A 56 1.45 12.93 -13.28
CA VAL A 56 1.49 12.90 -11.83
C VAL A 56 0.15 12.39 -11.26
N TYR A 57 0.21 11.51 -10.25
CA TYR A 57 -0.97 11.17 -9.42
C TYR A 57 -1.60 12.47 -8.91
N SER A 58 -2.73 12.82 -9.49
CA SER A 58 -3.65 13.77 -8.90
C SER A 58 -4.89 12.92 -8.58
N PRO A 59 -5.41 12.88 -7.33
CA PRO A 59 -6.87 12.82 -7.24
C PRO A 59 -7.35 13.91 -8.21
N SER A 60 -8.27 13.62 -9.13
CA SER A 60 -8.75 14.61 -10.11
C SER A 60 -8.73 15.98 -9.44
N LYS A 61 -7.89 16.88 -9.95
CA LYS A 61 -7.39 18.03 -9.18
C LYS A 61 -8.50 18.99 -8.77
N ASP A 62 -9.76 18.66 -9.06
CA ASP A 62 -10.95 19.49 -8.92
C ASP A 62 -12.29 18.73 -8.66
N LEU A 63 -12.35 17.54 -8.05
CA LEU A 63 -13.69 16.93 -7.74
C LEU A 63 -14.03 16.62 -6.27
N ALA A 64 -13.13 16.90 -5.32
CA ALA A 64 -13.55 17.01 -3.90
C ALA A 64 -13.78 18.46 -3.44
N GLY A 65 -13.75 19.41 -4.37
CA GLY A 65 -14.27 20.77 -4.20
C GLY A 65 -15.41 20.96 -5.18
N ARG A 66 -16.64 21.14 -4.66
CA ARG A 66 -17.94 21.27 -5.38
C ARG A 66 -18.82 20.01 -5.50
N GLY A 67 -18.87 19.15 -4.48
CA GLY A 67 -19.96 18.16 -4.35
C GLY A 67 -20.08 17.11 -5.47
N ALA A 68 -19.02 16.92 -6.26
CA ALA A 68 -18.97 15.87 -7.27
C ALA A 68 -18.55 14.54 -6.65
N LYS A 69 -19.10 13.44 -7.15
CA LYS A 69 -18.75 12.09 -6.73
C LYS A 69 -17.46 11.62 -7.42
N TYR A 70 -16.66 10.80 -6.74
CA TYR A 70 -15.52 10.09 -7.30
C TYR A 70 -15.98 9.07 -8.34
N TYR A 71 -17.07 8.36 -8.06
CA TYR A 71 -17.67 7.44 -9.01
C TYR A 71 -18.77 8.11 -9.82
N ASP A 72 -18.60 8.07 -11.14
CA ASP A 72 -19.52 8.66 -12.12
C ASP A 72 -20.80 7.83 -12.36
N GLY A 73 -21.00 6.75 -11.60
CA GLY A 73 -22.15 5.85 -11.72
C GLY A 73 -22.13 4.99 -12.98
N ARG A 74 -21.04 5.00 -13.77
CA ARG A 74 -20.90 4.16 -14.96
C ARG A 74 -20.20 2.86 -14.60
N PRO A 75 -20.87 1.69 -14.67
CA PRO A 75 -20.26 0.40 -14.38
C PRO A 75 -19.15 0.10 -15.40
N PRO A 76 -18.19 -0.79 -15.08
CA PRO A 76 -17.16 -1.19 -16.04
C PRO A 76 -17.80 -1.80 -17.28
N GLU A 77 -17.40 -1.35 -18.47
CA GLU A 77 -17.87 -1.93 -19.74
C GLU A 77 -17.13 -3.24 -20.06
N LEU A 78 -17.33 -4.26 -19.22
CA LEU A 78 -16.83 -5.60 -19.48
C LEU A 78 -17.66 -6.30 -20.56
N SER A 79 -18.97 -6.04 -20.64
CA SER A 79 -19.95 -6.83 -21.41
C SER A 79 -19.65 -7.02 -22.90
N GLN A 80 -19.01 -6.06 -23.58
CA GLN A 80 -18.63 -6.22 -25.00
C GLN A 80 -17.29 -6.96 -25.18
N SER A 81 -16.48 -7.06 -24.12
CA SER A 81 -15.16 -7.73 -24.13
C SER A 81 -15.14 -9.11 -23.45
N ILE A 82 -16.21 -9.48 -22.72
CA ILE A 82 -16.28 -10.73 -21.93
C ILE A 82 -16.06 -11.98 -22.79
N ALA A 83 -16.57 -12.06 -24.01
CA ALA A 83 -16.39 -13.25 -24.85
C ALA A 83 -14.91 -13.50 -25.20
N GLN A 84 -14.19 -12.41 -25.52
CA GLN A 84 -12.76 -12.46 -25.82
C GLN A 84 -11.93 -12.72 -24.56
N ALA A 85 -12.23 -12.01 -23.47
CA ALA A 85 -11.59 -12.23 -22.18
C ALA A 85 -11.78 -13.67 -21.67
N LEU A 86 -12.96 -14.27 -21.85
CA LEU A 86 -13.23 -15.67 -21.50
C LEU A 86 -12.41 -16.65 -22.34
N LYS A 87 -12.26 -16.38 -23.64
CA LYS A 87 -11.42 -17.19 -24.54
C LYS A 87 -9.96 -17.14 -24.08
N GLU A 88 -9.48 -15.94 -23.74
CA GLU A 88 -8.13 -15.73 -23.22
C GLU A 88 -7.94 -16.42 -21.87
N VAL A 89 -8.81 -16.17 -20.90
CA VAL A 89 -8.77 -16.78 -19.56
C VAL A 89 -8.64 -18.31 -19.66
N GLY A 90 -9.35 -18.97 -20.57
CA GLY A 90 -9.15 -20.39 -20.85
C GLY A 90 -9.27 -21.23 -19.57
N LYS A 91 -8.27 -22.03 -19.21
CA LYS A 91 -8.21 -22.79 -17.93
C LYS A 91 -7.36 -22.11 -16.84
N ARG A 92 -6.91 -20.88 -17.06
CA ARG A 92 -6.01 -20.15 -16.16
C ARG A 92 -6.68 -19.78 -14.85
N LYS A 93 -5.88 -19.69 -13.78
CA LYS A 93 -6.25 -19.14 -12.48
C LYS A 93 -6.50 -17.65 -12.60
N ILE A 94 -7.64 -17.20 -12.08
CA ILE A 94 -8.04 -15.79 -12.17
C ILE A 94 -7.56 -15.06 -10.92
N CYS A 95 -6.78 -14.00 -11.10
CA CYS A 95 -6.26 -13.17 -10.02
C CYS A 95 -6.75 -11.73 -10.15
N VAL A 96 -7.50 -11.25 -9.16
CA VAL A 96 -7.88 -9.84 -9.07
C VAL A 96 -6.83 -9.09 -8.25
N ILE A 97 -6.25 -8.03 -8.80
CA ILE A 97 -5.32 -7.14 -8.08
C ILE A 97 -5.86 -5.72 -8.13
N THR A 98 -6.20 -5.16 -6.96
CA THR A 98 -6.63 -3.76 -6.85
C THR A 98 -5.43 -2.81 -6.89
N GLY A 99 -5.56 -1.65 -7.55
CA GLY A 99 -4.49 -0.66 -7.62
C GLY A 99 -3.28 -1.10 -8.45
N ALA A 100 -3.53 -1.84 -9.53
CA ALA A 100 -2.52 -2.45 -10.38
C ALA A 100 -1.82 -1.50 -11.37
N SER A 101 -2.26 -0.25 -11.53
CA SER A 101 -1.75 0.67 -12.56
C SER A 101 -0.44 1.40 -12.20
N SER A 102 0.18 1.09 -11.06
CA SER A 102 1.48 1.66 -10.64
C SER A 102 2.06 0.92 -9.44
N GLY A 103 3.34 1.17 -9.13
CA GLY A 103 3.91 0.76 -7.84
C GLY A 103 3.92 -0.75 -7.64
N LEU A 104 3.70 -1.16 -6.40
CA LEU A 104 3.63 -2.57 -5.98
C LEU A 104 2.66 -3.40 -6.84
N GLY A 105 1.47 -2.86 -7.13
CA GLY A 105 0.44 -3.56 -7.89
C GLY A 105 0.89 -3.88 -9.31
N LEU A 106 1.45 -2.88 -10.02
CA LEU A 106 1.93 -3.05 -11.41
C LEU A 106 3.03 -4.09 -11.48
N HIS A 107 4.05 -3.97 -10.62
CA HIS A 107 5.16 -4.92 -10.59
C HIS A 107 4.70 -6.32 -10.17
N ALA A 108 3.65 -6.45 -9.35
CA ALA A 108 3.06 -7.74 -9.04
C ALA A 108 2.31 -8.34 -10.23
N VAL A 109 1.62 -7.54 -11.05
CA VAL A 109 1.06 -8.04 -12.33
C VAL A 109 2.19 -8.55 -13.20
N THR A 110 3.23 -7.74 -13.43
CA THR A 110 4.38 -8.12 -14.26
C THR A 110 5.04 -9.41 -13.77
N ALA A 111 5.34 -9.51 -12.48
CA ALA A 111 5.96 -10.71 -11.90
C ALA A 111 5.04 -11.93 -12.00
N LEU A 112 3.75 -11.77 -11.71
CA LEU A 112 2.79 -12.88 -11.75
C LEU A 112 2.61 -13.42 -13.18
N THR A 113 2.50 -12.57 -14.19
CA THR A 113 2.29 -12.99 -15.58
C THR A 113 3.55 -13.49 -16.26
N SER A 114 4.75 -13.05 -15.82
CA SER A 114 6.03 -13.47 -16.42
C SER A 114 6.68 -14.66 -15.74
N SER A 115 6.50 -14.82 -14.42
CA SER A 115 7.23 -15.81 -13.62
C SER A 115 6.37 -16.99 -13.17
N TYR A 116 5.04 -16.90 -13.29
CA TYR A 116 4.13 -17.97 -12.90
C TYR A 116 3.20 -18.33 -14.05
N GLU A 117 3.24 -19.59 -14.46
CA GLU A 117 2.38 -20.07 -15.53
C GLU A 117 0.91 -20.13 -15.10
N GLY A 118 0.02 -19.91 -16.07
CA GLY A 118 -1.40 -20.21 -15.91
C GLY A 118 -2.18 -19.20 -15.07
N TYR A 119 -1.70 -17.96 -14.92
CA TYR A 119 -2.48 -16.85 -14.35
C TYR A 119 -3.09 -15.95 -15.43
N TYR A 120 -4.25 -15.39 -15.12
CA TYR A 120 -4.85 -14.27 -15.84
C TYR A 120 -5.24 -13.19 -14.83
N VAL A 121 -4.76 -11.97 -15.04
CA VAL A 121 -4.91 -10.90 -14.06
C VAL A 121 -6.05 -9.95 -14.42
N ILE A 122 -7.02 -9.83 -13.52
CA ILE A 122 -7.98 -8.72 -13.54
C ILE A 122 -7.34 -7.56 -12.80
N ALA A 123 -6.78 -6.61 -13.55
CA ALA A 123 -6.16 -5.41 -13.03
C ALA A 123 -7.25 -4.38 -12.69
N ALA A 124 -7.68 -4.37 -11.42
CA ALA A 124 -8.77 -3.51 -10.96
C ALA A 124 -8.23 -2.12 -10.59
N VAL A 125 -8.54 -1.11 -11.42
CA VAL A 125 -7.91 0.21 -11.41
C VAL A 125 -8.92 1.31 -11.67
N ARG A 126 -8.64 2.55 -11.23
CA ARG A 126 -9.53 3.70 -11.49
C ARG A 126 -9.50 4.15 -12.94
N ASP A 127 -8.32 4.10 -13.53
CA ASP A 127 -8.02 4.55 -14.89
C ASP A 127 -7.45 3.37 -15.66
N THR A 128 -8.27 2.79 -16.54
CA THR A 128 -7.89 1.62 -17.35
C THR A 128 -6.92 1.98 -18.44
N ALA A 129 -7.01 3.18 -19.03
CA ALA A 129 -6.08 3.63 -20.06
C ALA A 129 -4.65 3.76 -19.49
N LYS A 130 -4.53 4.32 -18.28
CA LYS A 130 -3.25 4.36 -17.56
C LYS A 130 -2.68 2.96 -17.28
N MET A 131 -3.55 1.99 -16.95
CA MET A 131 -3.11 0.61 -16.75
C MET A 131 -2.59 -0.01 -18.04
N ASP A 132 -3.30 0.18 -19.16
CA ASP A 132 -2.93 -0.37 -20.45
C ASP A 132 -1.60 0.25 -20.97
N GLU A 133 -1.41 1.56 -20.77
CA GLU A 133 -0.14 2.26 -21.06
C GLU A 133 1.02 1.69 -20.23
N ALA A 134 0.83 1.60 -18.90
CA ALA A 134 1.86 1.07 -18.00
C ALA A 134 2.18 -0.41 -18.28
N ALA A 135 1.19 -1.21 -18.68
CA ALA A 135 1.39 -2.59 -19.09
C ALA A 135 2.21 -2.71 -20.37
N ALA A 136 1.97 -1.85 -21.37
CA ALA A 136 2.75 -1.80 -22.59
C ALA A 136 4.22 -1.41 -22.31
N GLU A 137 4.45 -0.42 -21.44
CA GLU A 137 5.79 -0.02 -21.00
C GLU A 137 6.54 -1.16 -20.27
N MET A 138 5.81 -1.93 -19.46
CA MET A 138 6.36 -3.06 -18.70
C MET A 138 6.45 -4.37 -19.50
N GLY A 139 6.00 -4.38 -20.76
CA GLY A 139 6.01 -5.56 -21.63
C GLY A 139 5.03 -6.66 -21.21
N ILE A 140 3.93 -6.31 -20.55
CA ILE A 140 2.88 -7.27 -20.15
C ILE A 140 1.98 -7.55 -21.36
N ASP A 141 1.87 -8.81 -21.78
CA ASP A 141 1.03 -9.21 -22.91
C ASP A 141 -0.45 -8.97 -22.59
N ALA A 142 -1.17 -8.32 -23.51
CA ALA A 142 -2.60 -8.03 -23.38
C ALA A 142 -3.47 -9.30 -23.22
N LYS A 143 -2.96 -10.48 -23.61
CA LYS A 143 -3.65 -11.75 -23.37
C LYS A 143 -3.57 -12.22 -21.91
N ASP A 144 -2.69 -11.64 -21.08
CA ASP A 144 -2.43 -12.11 -19.71
C ASP A 144 -3.10 -11.28 -18.63
N TYR A 145 -3.66 -10.13 -18.99
CA TYR A 145 -4.41 -9.28 -18.07
C TYR A 145 -5.58 -8.57 -18.76
N LYS A 146 -6.50 -8.06 -17.93
CA LYS A 146 -7.53 -7.11 -18.34
C LYS A 146 -7.62 -5.99 -17.33
N ALA A 147 -7.45 -4.74 -17.79
CA ALA A 147 -7.78 -3.57 -16.99
C ALA A 147 -9.31 -3.47 -16.82
N VAL A 148 -9.76 -3.30 -15.57
CA VAL A 148 -11.18 -3.17 -15.23
C VAL A 148 -11.35 -2.02 -14.25
N LYS A 149 -12.32 -1.15 -14.53
CA LYS A 149 -12.59 0.04 -13.72
C LYS A 149 -13.02 -0.34 -12.28
N LEU A 150 -12.35 0.22 -11.28
CA LEU A 150 -12.69 0.13 -9.86
C LEU A 150 -12.25 1.43 -9.16
N GLU A 151 -13.22 2.17 -8.61
CA GLU A 151 -12.99 3.31 -7.73
C GLU A 151 -13.21 2.92 -6.27
N CYS A 152 -12.12 2.71 -5.52
CA CYS A 152 -12.18 2.33 -4.11
C CYS A 152 -12.73 3.45 -3.20
N ALA A 153 -12.78 4.71 -3.66
CA ALA A 153 -13.44 5.81 -2.95
C ALA A 153 -14.97 5.82 -3.12
N SER A 154 -15.56 4.72 -3.60
CA SER A 154 -17.01 4.54 -3.76
C SER A 154 -17.42 3.08 -3.59
N LEU A 155 -18.23 2.78 -2.58
CA LEU A 155 -18.77 1.43 -2.35
C LEU A 155 -19.73 1.00 -3.46
N ALA A 156 -20.40 1.96 -4.11
CA ALA A 156 -21.19 1.70 -5.32
C ALA A 156 -20.30 1.17 -6.47
N SER A 157 -19.12 1.77 -6.67
CA SER A 157 -18.16 1.28 -7.68
C SER A 157 -17.67 -0.13 -7.37
N VAL A 158 -17.37 -0.44 -6.11
CA VAL A 158 -16.98 -1.80 -5.68
C VAL A 158 -18.07 -2.83 -5.99
N ARG A 159 -19.34 -2.48 -5.75
CA ARG A 159 -20.49 -3.33 -6.08
C ARG A 159 -20.61 -3.58 -7.57
N ASP A 160 -20.50 -2.53 -8.39
CA ASP A 160 -20.63 -2.64 -9.84
C ASP A 160 -19.45 -3.38 -10.48
N PHE A 161 -18.22 -3.14 -10.00
CA PHE A 161 -17.05 -3.97 -10.33
C PHE A 161 -17.30 -5.45 -10.04
N SER A 162 -17.81 -5.76 -8.84
CA SER A 162 -18.05 -7.15 -8.44
C SER A 162 -19.13 -7.82 -9.28
N LYS A 163 -20.20 -7.10 -9.66
CA LYS A 163 -21.23 -7.62 -10.58
C LYS A 163 -20.64 -7.96 -11.94
N GLU A 164 -19.86 -7.06 -12.53
CA GLU A 164 -19.28 -7.28 -13.85
C GLU A 164 -18.19 -8.37 -13.82
N LEU A 165 -17.39 -8.45 -12.76
CA LEU A 165 -16.47 -9.57 -12.55
C LEU A 165 -17.23 -10.90 -12.49
N LYS A 166 -18.33 -10.99 -11.74
CA LYS A 166 -19.16 -12.22 -11.69
C LYS A 166 -19.69 -12.63 -13.06
N ARG A 167 -20.07 -11.67 -13.91
CA ARG A 167 -20.47 -11.94 -15.30
C ARG A 167 -19.31 -12.49 -16.12
N LEU A 168 -18.09 -11.98 -15.91
CA LEU A 168 -16.88 -12.51 -16.53
C LEU A 168 -16.55 -13.92 -16.01
N LEU A 169 -16.74 -14.19 -14.72
CA LEU A 169 -16.48 -15.52 -14.15
C LEU A 169 -17.42 -16.59 -14.70
N ARG A 170 -18.66 -16.24 -15.10
CA ARG A 170 -19.69 -17.19 -15.59
C ARG A 170 -19.86 -18.43 -14.68
N GLY A 171 -19.83 -18.21 -13.37
CA GLY A 171 -19.94 -19.28 -12.38
C GLY A 171 -18.64 -20.04 -12.10
N ARG A 172 -17.53 -19.75 -12.79
CA ARG A 172 -16.19 -20.19 -12.36
C ARG A 172 -15.84 -19.56 -11.01
N GLY A 173 -15.04 -20.28 -10.22
CA GLY A 173 -14.47 -19.71 -9.01
C GLY A 173 -13.41 -18.65 -9.25
N LEU A 174 -13.19 -17.81 -8.25
CA LEU A 174 -12.11 -16.83 -8.22
C LEU A 174 -10.93 -17.42 -7.45
N ASP A 175 -9.76 -17.55 -8.07
CA ASP A 175 -8.61 -18.21 -7.46
C ASP A 175 -7.82 -17.30 -6.52
N ARG A 176 -7.69 -16.01 -6.86
CA ARG A 176 -6.90 -15.05 -6.07
C ARG A 176 -7.59 -13.70 -5.99
N LEU A 177 -7.66 -13.15 -4.78
CA LEU A 177 -8.07 -11.77 -4.52
C LEU A 177 -6.96 -11.03 -3.78
N VAL A 178 -6.44 -9.97 -4.36
CA VAL A 178 -5.35 -9.17 -3.82
C VAL A 178 -5.82 -7.74 -3.60
N CYS A 179 -6.05 -7.41 -2.33
CA CYS A 179 -6.45 -6.09 -1.87
C CYS A 179 -5.19 -5.24 -1.62
N ASN A 180 -4.66 -4.64 -2.69
CA ASN A 180 -3.41 -3.87 -2.70
C ASN A 180 -3.62 -2.35 -2.73
N ALA A 181 -4.69 -1.86 -3.37
CA ALA A 181 -4.95 -0.42 -3.53
C ALA A 181 -4.89 0.32 -2.19
N ALA A 182 -4.18 1.46 -2.16
CA ALA A 182 -4.14 2.28 -0.98
C ALA A 182 -3.93 3.76 -1.32
N VAL A 183 -4.44 4.62 -0.44
CA VAL A 183 -4.15 6.05 -0.38
C VAL A 183 -3.46 6.36 0.94
N TYR A 184 -2.49 7.28 0.88
CA TYR A 184 -1.76 7.79 2.03
C TYR A 184 -1.66 9.31 1.85
N LEU A 185 -2.30 10.07 2.74
CA LEU A 185 -2.45 11.52 2.65
C LEU A 185 -1.90 12.20 3.92
N PRO A 186 -0.59 12.04 4.23
CA PRO A 186 -0.04 12.47 5.52
C PRO A 186 0.03 13.98 5.72
N THR A 187 -0.03 14.78 4.65
CA THR A 187 0.08 16.25 4.76
C THR A 187 -1.25 16.97 4.66
N ASP A 188 -2.33 16.24 4.44
CA ASP A 188 -3.66 16.85 4.40
C ASP A 188 -4.01 17.42 5.78
N PRO A 189 -4.34 18.72 5.88
CA PRO A 189 -4.64 19.38 7.15
C PRO A 189 -6.06 19.10 7.66
N LYS A 190 -6.90 18.49 6.82
CA LYS A 190 -8.30 18.18 7.08
C LYS A 190 -8.64 16.83 6.42
N PRO A 191 -9.59 16.07 6.97
CA PRO A 191 -10.00 14.81 6.38
C PRO A 191 -10.64 15.06 5.02
N ARG A 192 -10.40 14.13 4.09
CA ARG A 192 -11.21 13.96 2.88
C ARG A 192 -12.15 12.79 3.10
N PHE A 193 -13.23 12.75 2.32
CA PHE A 193 -14.25 11.72 2.46
C PHE A 193 -14.52 11.02 1.13
N THR A 194 -14.88 9.74 1.18
CA THR A 194 -15.38 8.96 0.05
C THR A 194 -16.78 9.44 -0.37
N ASP A 195 -17.34 8.87 -1.45
CA ASP A 195 -18.71 9.17 -1.91
C ASP A 195 -19.77 8.92 -0.82
N GLU A 196 -19.50 7.97 0.07
CA GLU A 196 -20.36 7.62 1.20
C GLU A 196 -20.09 8.43 2.49
N GLY A 197 -19.09 9.32 2.49
CA GLY A 197 -18.78 10.14 3.65
C GLY A 197 -17.84 9.49 4.67
N TYR A 198 -17.14 8.40 4.33
CA TYR A 198 -16.11 7.80 5.19
C TYR A 198 -14.77 8.51 5.00
N GLU A 199 -13.96 8.64 6.06
CA GLU A 199 -12.59 9.18 5.92
C GLU A 199 -11.83 8.42 4.81
N MET A 200 -11.10 9.17 3.98
CA MET A 200 -10.52 8.69 2.73
C MET A 200 -9.63 7.44 2.88
N SER A 201 -8.73 7.40 3.85
CA SER A 201 -7.85 6.26 4.09
C SER A 201 -8.61 5.04 4.60
N PHE A 202 -9.55 5.23 5.51
CA PHE A 202 -10.44 4.19 6.03
C PHE A 202 -11.35 3.62 4.93
N GLY A 203 -12.03 4.49 4.18
CA GLY A 203 -12.94 4.11 3.10
C GLY A 203 -12.22 3.36 1.99
N VAL A 204 -11.11 3.91 1.47
CA VAL A 204 -10.35 3.31 0.37
C VAL A 204 -9.58 2.07 0.81
N ASN A 205 -8.77 2.15 1.87
CA ASN A 205 -7.82 1.09 2.18
C ASN A 205 -8.47 -0.11 2.86
N HIS A 206 -9.56 0.12 3.61
CA HIS A 206 -10.24 -0.89 4.42
C HIS A 206 -11.66 -1.19 3.92
N LEU A 207 -12.61 -0.26 3.98
CA LEU A 207 -14.02 -0.58 3.69
C LEU A 207 -14.25 -1.07 2.25
N SER A 208 -13.58 -0.47 1.27
CA SER A 208 -13.69 -0.90 -0.13
C SER A 208 -13.25 -2.36 -0.32
N HIS A 209 -12.15 -2.75 0.33
CA HIS A 209 -11.60 -4.10 0.28
C HIS A 209 -12.40 -5.09 1.13
N PHE A 210 -12.93 -4.65 2.27
CA PHE A 210 -13.83 -5.44 3.09
C PHE A 210 -15.10 -5.78 2.29
N LEU A 211 -15.74 -4.78 1.67
CA LEU A 211 -16.89 -5.00 0.81
C LEU A 211 -16.55 -5.92 -0.39
N LEU A 212 -15.41 -5.71 -1.04
CA LEU A 212 -14.97 -6.55 -2.16
C LEU A 212 -14.82 -8.02 -1.73
N LEU A 213 -14.24 -8.27 -0.56
CA LEU A 213 -14.13 -9.61 0.03
C LEU A 213 -15.52 -10.23 0.25
N GLN A 214 -16.45 -9.50 0.86
CA GLN A 214 -17.80 -10.01 1.13
C GLN A 214 -18.55 -10.33 -0.18
N LEU A 215 -18.48 -9.44 -1.17
CA LEU A 215 -19.17 -9.61 -2.45
C LEU A 215 -18.63 -10.80 -3.26
N LEU A 216 -17.33 -11.05 -3.23
CA LEU A 216 -16.67 -12.11 -4.01
C LEU A 216 -16.54 -13.43 -3.26
N MET A 217 -16.97 -13.49 -1.99
CA MET A 217 -16.95 -14.70 -1.17
C MET A 217 -17.65 -15.91 -1.83
N PRO A 218 -18.83 -15.76 -2.48
CA PRO A 218 -19.47 -16.88 -3.18
C PRO A 218 -18.63 -17.45 -4.33
N ASP A 219 -17.79 -16.63 -4.96
CA ASP A 219 -16.96 -17.04 -6.10
C ASP A 219 -15.62 -17.60 -5.63
N LEU A 220 -15.03 -17.05 -4.57
CA LEU A 220 -13.86 -17.62 -3.90
C LEU A 220 -14.14 -19.06 -3.44
N LYS A 221 -15.32 -19.31 -2.84
CA LYS A 221 -15.75 -20.66 -2.39
C LYS A 221 -15.83 -21.71 -3.50
N LYS A 222 -15.93 -21.31 -4.77
CA LYS A 222 -16.00 -22.24 -5.92
C LYS A 222 -14.62 -22.64 -6.43
N ALA A 223 -13.56 -21.91 -6.09
CA ALA A 223 -12.21 -22.25 -6.49
C ALA A 223 -11.59 -23.26 -5.50
N LYS A 224 -10.76 -24.16 -6.00
CA LYS A 224 -10.19 -25.27 -5.21
C LYS A 224 -9.08 -24.86 -4.24
N ASP A 225 -8.35 -23.79 -4.57
CA ASP A 225 -7.19 -23.28 -3.84
C ASP A 225 -7.30 -21.76 -3.79
N ALA A 226 -8.44 -21.24 -3.35
CA ALA A 226 -8.68 -19.81 -3.28
C ALA A 226 -7.81 -19.14 -2.22
N ARG A 227 -7.19 -18.01 -2.58
CA ARG A 227 -6.38 -17.21 -1.63
C ARG A 227 -6.77 -15.74 -1.68
N VAL A 228 -6.84 -15.14 -0.51
CA VAL A 228 -7.07 -13.71 -0.31
C VAL A 228 -5.85 -13.13 0.38
N CYS A 229 -5.25 -12.12 -0.24
CA CYS A 229 -4.14 -11.38 0.31
C CYS A 229 -4.56 -9.91 0.49
N ILE A 230 -4.50 -9.40 1.73
CA ILE A 230 -4.72 -7.98 2.00
C ILE A 230 -3.38 -7.35 2.36
N VAL A 231 -2.92 -6.38 1.57
CA VAL A 231 -1.60 -5.78 1.77
C VAL A 231 -1.60 -4.93 3.05
N GLY A 232 -0.85 -5.42 4.04
CA GLY A 232 -0.66 -4.79 5.34
C GLY A 232 0.43 -3.72 5.32
N SER A 233 0.96 -3.43 6.51
CA SER A 233 2.11 -2.53 6.67
C SER A 233 2.77 -2.72 8.03
N VAL A 234 4.09 -2.61 8.09
CA VAL A 234 4.82 -2.52 9.37
C VAL A 234 4.36 -1.34 10.22
N THR A 235 3.92 -0.23 9.62
CA THR A 235 3.47 0.93 10.39
C THR A 235 2.07 0.78 10.97
N GLY A 236 1.29 -0.19 10.51
CA GLY A 236 0.05 -0.62 11.16
C GLY A 236 0.30 -1.61 12.30
N ASN A 237 1.56 -2.03 12.51
CA ASN A 237 1.95 -3.07 13.46
C ASN A 237 2.87 -2.50 14.56
N LYS A 238 2.35 -2.37 15.78
CA LYS A 238 3.06 -1.71 16.90
C LYS A 238 4.31 -2.44 17.39
N ASN A 239 4.54 -3.68 16.99
CA ASN A 239 5.67 -4.52 17.40
C ASN A 239 6.88 -4.45 16.46
N THR A 240 6.95 -3.42 15.60
CA THR A 240 8.08 -3.19 14.69
C THR A 240 8.69 -1.82 14.98
N VAL A 241 10.01 -1.67 14.75
CA VAL A 241 10.73 -0.40 14.90
C VAL A 241 9.99 0.75 14.19
N ALA A 242 9.55 0.53 12.96
CA ALA A 242 8.82 1.54 12.18
C ALA A 242 7.41 1.83 12.75
N GLY A 243 6.73 0.82 13.29
CA GLY A 243 5.40 0.97 13.90
C GLY A 243 5.43 1.62 15.28
N SER A 244 6.49 1.42 16.08
CA SER A 244 6.59 1.99 17.43
C SER A 244 7.27 3.37 17.47
N LEU A 245 8.27 3.62 16.62
CA LEU A 245 9.12 4.83 16.72
C LEU A 245 8.69 5.97 15.78
N VAL A 246 8.03 5.66 14.65
CA VAL A 246 7.59 6.68 13.71
C VAL A 246 6.22 7.18 14.13
N LYS A 247 6.17 8.30 14.86
CA LYS A 247 4.91 8.98 15.19
C LYS A 247 4.24 9.57 13.92
N PRO A 248 2.90 9.67 13.88
CA PRO A 248 1.94 9.11 14.87
C PRO A 248 1.91 7.58 14.81
N VAL A 249 1.66 6.91 15.94
CA VAL A 249 1.58 5.44 16.00
C VAL A 249 0.14 5.01 15.68
N ALA A 250 -0.03 3.87 14.99
CA ALA A 250 -1.35 3.29 14.74
C ALA A 250 -2.05 3.05 16.09
N ASP A 251 -3.30 3.46 16.25
CA ASP A 251 -4.08 3.13 17.43
C ASP A 251 -5.57 3.18 17.10
N VAL A 252 -6.23 2.03 17.13
CA VAL A 252 -7.64 1.92 16.71
C VAL A 252 -8.63 2.15 17.84
N GLY A 253 -8.14 2.34 19.08
CA GLY A 253 -8.96 2.50 20.28
C GLY A 253 -10.00 1.37 20.41
N ASP A 254 -11.20 1.74 20.83
CA ASP A 254 -12.37 0.85 20.90
C ASP A 254 -13.21 0.89 19.61
N LEU A 255 -12.60 1.33 18.49
CA LEU A 255 -13.22 1.41 17.16
C LEU A 255 -14.48 2.30 17.09
N GLU A 256 -14.61 3.27 18.00
CA GLU A 256 -15.77 4.16 18.06
C GLU A 256 -15.96 4.97 16.76
N GLY A 257 -14.86 5.28 16.07
CA GLY A 257 -14.92 5.92 14.76
C GLY A 257 -15.40 5.01 13.64
N VAL A 258 -15.03 3.72 13.68
CA VAL A 258 -15.57 2.69 12.76
C VAL A 258 -17.06 2.51 13.01
N LYS A 259 -17.47 2.39 14.28
CA LYS A 259 -18.86 2.27 14.69
C LYS A 259 -19.71 3.47 14.26
N ALA A 260 -19.18 4.68 14.42
CA ALA A 260 -19.86 5.91 13.99
C ALA A 260 -20.01 5.98 12.46
N GLY A 261 -19.03 5.46 11.71
CA GLY A 261 -19.09 5.38 10.26
C GLY A 261 -18.92 6.75 9.58
N ALA A 262 -19.87 7.09 8.70
CA ALA A 262 -19.79 8.30 7.89
C ALA A 262 -19.73 9.57 8.74
N GLY A 263 -18.84 10.50 8.38
CA GLY A 263 -18.59 11.73 9.12
C GLY A 263 -17.57 11.60 10.25
N SER A 264 -17.19 10.38 10.67
CA SER A 264 -16.04 10.20 11.55
C SER A 264 -14.74 10.53 10.80
N VAL A 265 -13.84 11.22 11.49
CA VAL A 265 -12.56 11.69 10.91
C VAL A 265 -11.39 10.76 11.22
N MET A 266 -11.54 9.88 12.21
CA MET A 266 -10.54 8.89 12.61
C MET A 266 -11.26 7.62 13.08
N VAL A 267 -10.67 6.45 12.86
CA VAL A 267 -11.32 5.17 13.16
C VAL A 267 -11.39 4.85 14.65
N ASP A 268 -10.55 5.48 15.46
CA ASP A 268 -10.54 5.41 16.93
C ASP A 268 -11.57 6.32 17.60
N GLY A 269 -12.26 7.19 16.84
CA GLY A 269 -13.19 8.18 17.36
C GLY A 269 -12.55 9.52 17.77
N SER A 270 -11.27 9.72 17.49
CA SER A 270 -10.58 10.99 17.73
C SER A 270 -11.25 12.15 16.97
N ARG A 271 -11.39 13.31 17.64
CA ARG A 271 -11.99 14.53 17.04
C ARG A 271 -11.05 15.29 16.12
N SER A 272 -9.74 15.10 16.29
CA SER A 272 -8.70 15.71 15.47
C SER A 272 -8.23 14.72 14.41
N PHE A 273 -8.19 15.18 13.16
CA PHE A 273 -7.67 14.38 12.05
C PHE A 273 -6.14 14.38 12.02
N ASP A 274 -5.56 13.21 11.75
CA ASP A 274 -4.16 13.03 11.39
C ASP A 274 -4.09 12.04 10.22
N GLY A 275 -3.76 12.52 9.02
CA GLY A 275 -3.74 11.69 7.82
C GLY A 275 -2.64 10.61 7.83
N ALA A 276 -1.55 10.82 8.56
CA ALA A 276 -0.52 9.80 8.71
C ALA A 276 -1.00 8.68 9.65
N LYS A 277 -1.70 9.04 10.73
CA LYS A 277 -2.32 8.07 11.65
C LYS A 277 -3.46 7.32 10.95
N ALA A 278 -4.34 8.00 10.23
CA ALA A 278 -5.49 7.42 9.54
C ALA A 278 -5.09 6.26 8.60
N TYR A 279 -4.01 6.44 7.83
CA TYR A 279 -3.45 5.38 7.00
C TYR A 279 -2.96 4.18 7.82
N LYS A 280 -2.23 4.43 8.90
CA LYS A 280 -1.67 3.38 9.75
C LYS A 280 -2.77 2.59 10.44
N ASP A 281 -3.79 3.28 10.94
CA ASP A 281 -4.97 2.65 11.52
C ASP A 281 -5.71 1.80 10.49
N ALA A 282 -5.94 2.32 9.28
CA ALA A 282 -6.57 1.54 8.21
C ALA A 282 -5.77 0.28 7.83
N LYS A 283 -4.43 0.34 7.88
CA LYS A 283 -3.57 -0.84 7.70
C LYS A 283 -3.63 -1.81 8.88
N ALA A 284 -3.84 -1.34 10.11
CA ALA A 284 -4.12 -2.20 11.26
C ALA A 284 -5.47 -2.92 11.08
N LEU A 285 -6.53 -2.20 10.69
CA LEU A 285 -7.84 -2.80 10.42
C LEU A 285 -7.77 -3.87 9.33
N ASN A 286 -6.97 -3.68 8.28
CA ASN A 286 -6.75 -4.70 7.25
C ASN A 286 -6.16 -6.01 7.80
N MET A 287 -5.19 -5.90 8.72
CA MET A 287 -4.59 -7.08 9.35
C MET A 287 -5.57 -7.75 10.33
N MET A 288 -6.39 -6.97 11.05
CA MET A 288 -7.47 -7.50 11.88
C MET A 288 -8.51 -8.25 11.03
N THR A 289 -8.91 -7.70 9.87
CA THR A 289 -9.79 -8.37 8.91
C THR A 289 -9.23 -9.70 8.42
N VAL A 290 -7.91 -9.80 8.17
CA VAL A 290 -7.28 -11.07 7.78
C VAL A 290 -7.41 -12.12 8.88
N LEU A 291 -7.15 -11.75 10.13
CA LEU A 291 -7.28 -12.65 11.27
C LEU A 291 -8.73 -13.09 11.49
N GLU A 292 -9.68 -12.17 11.40
CA GLU A 292 -11.11 -12.51 11.51
C GLU A 292 -11.61 -13.34 10.32
N ALA A 293 -11.20 -13.04 9.10
CA ALA A 293 -11.53 -13.85 7.93
C ALA A 293 -10.99 -15.28 8.08
N HIS A 294 -9.74 -15.41 8.58
CA HIS A 294 -9.18 -16.70 8.92
C HIS A 294 -10.04 -17.42 9.98
N ARG A 295 -10.31 -16.81 11.14
CA ARG A 295 -11.10 -17.44 12.22
C ARG A 295 -12.50 -17.83 11.77
N ARG A 296 -13.20 -16.95 11.06
CA ARG A 296 -14.62 -17.10 10.70
C ARG A 296 -14.84 -17.96 9.46
N LEU A 297 -13.96 -17.89 8.47
CA LEU A 297 -14.21 -18.44 7.12
C LEU A 297 -13.27 -19.57 6.74
N HIS A 298 -12.00 -19.58 7.17
CA HIS A 298 -11.05 -20.62 6.77
C HIS A 298 -11.52 -22.04 7.14
N PRO A 299 -11.99 -22.33 8.37
CA PRO A 299 -12.37 -23.70 8.76
C PRO A 299 -13.48 -24.32 7.90
N SER A 300 -14.42 -23.50 7.41
CA SER A 300 -15.57 -23.98 6.63
C SER A 300 -15.37 -23.92 5.12
N THR A 301 -14.38 -23.16 4.64
CA THR A 301 -14.20 -22.91 3.19
C THR A 301 -12.87 -23.40 2.65
N GLY A 302 -11.86 -23.61 3.49
CA GLY A 302 -10.48 -23.88 3.08
C GLY A 302 -9.78 -22.69 2.41
N ILE A 303 -10.45 -21.54 2.25
CA ILE A 303 -9.87 -20.33 1.64
C ILE A 303 -8.73 -19.82 2.53
N VAL A 304 -7.60 -19.49 1.93
CA VAL A 304 -6.42 -18.96 2.63
C VAL A 304 -6.53 -17.45 2.74
N PHE A 305 -6.45 -16.90 3.95
CA PHE A 305 -6.51 -15.46 4.22
C PHE A 305 -5.21 -14.97 4.85
N ASN A 306 -4.48 -14.13 4.12
CA ASN A 306 -3.13 -13.72 4.50
C ASN A 306 -2.97 -12.19 4.41
N SER A 307 -2.05 -11.67 5.20
CA SER A 307 -1.50 -10.33 5.04
C SER A 307 -0.05 -10.44 4.60
N MET A 308 0.50 -9.38 4.03
CA MET A 308 1.93 -9.30 3.75
C MET A 308 2.48 -7.89 3.85
N TYR A 309 3.79 -7.78 4.09
CA TYR A 309 4.56 -6.54 3.95
C TYR A 309 5.79 -6.76 3.07
N PRO A 310 5.92 -6.04 1.94
CA PRO A 310 6.90 -6.39 0.93
C PRO A 310 8.27 -5.76 1.20
N GLY A 311 8.41 -4.97 2.27
CA GLY A 311 9.54 -4.09 2.50
C GLY A 311 9.21 -2.61 2.20
N CYS A 312 10.15 -1.73 2.53
CA CYS A 312 9.95 -0.29 2.40
C CYS A 312 10.22 0.16 0.97
N ILE A 313 9.15 0.51 0.24
CA ILE A 313 9.23 0.95 -1.15
C ILE A 313 9.27 2.49 -1.23
N ALA A 314 10.45 3.09 -1.07
CA ALA A 314 10.57 4.55 -1.00
C ALA A 314 10.25 5.27 -2.32
N GLN A 315 10.29 4.56 -3.45
CA GLN A 315 10.03 5.11 -4.79
C GLN A 315 8.55 5.11 -5.19
N THR A 316 7.65 4.58 -4.34
CA THR A 316 6.23 4.54 -4.68
C THR A 316 5.61 5.93 -4.61
N GLN A 317 4.60 6.15 -5.45
CA GLN A 317 3.78 7.37 -5.42
C GLN A 317 3.05 7.57 -4.08
N LEU A 318 2.98 6.54 -3.23
CA LEU A 318 2.38 6.58 -1.91
C LEU A 318 3.05 7.62 -1.00
N PHE A 319 4.38 7.76 -1.01
CA PHE A 319 5.10 8.64 -0.08
C PHE A 319 5.39 10.06 -0.62
N ARG A 320 4.71 10.47 -1.70
CA ARG A 320 5.03 11.70 -2.43
C ARG A 320 4.90 13.00 -1.61
N GLU A 321 4.07 13.01 -0.58
CA GLU A 321 3.81 14.21 0.22
C GLU A 321 4.89 14.51 1.29
N LYS A 322 5.89 13.65 1.47
CA LYS A 322 7.00 13.98 2.38
C LYS A 322 7.94 15.01 1.74
N ARG A 323 8.40 15.99 2.53
CA ARG A 323 9.34 17.05 2.14
C ARG A 323 10.50 16.47 1.31
N ASP A 324 10.87 17.10 0.19
CA ASP A 324 11.82 16.53 -0.79
C ASP A 324 13.15 16.07 -0.19
N TRP A 325 13.72 16.81 0.76
CA TRP A 325 14.96 16.41 1.44
C TRP A 325 14.78 15.15 2.31
N PHE A 326 13.60 14.96 2.90
CA PHE A 326 13.27 13.73 3.64
C PHE A 326 13.14 12.54 2.67
N ARG A 327 12.49 12.74 1.51
CA ARG A 327 12.29 11.70 0.48
C ARG A 327 13.58 11.27 -0.21
N TYR A 328 14.46 12.22 -0.55
CA TYR A 328 15.63 11.93 -1.39
C TYR A 328 16.93 11.76 -0.62
N PHE A 329 17.08 12.37 0.57
CA PHE A 329 18.35 12.37 1.29
C PHE A 329 18.29 11.69 2.66
N PHE A 330 17.28 11.98 3.49
CA PHE A 330 17.27 11.47 4.88
C PHE A 330 16.68 10.06 4.99
N PHE A 331 15.46 9.84 4.46
CA PHE A 331 14.74 8.58 4.62
C PHE A 331 15.38 7.41 3.87
N PRO A 332 15.85 7.53 2.61
CA PRO A 332 16.55 6.44 1.95
C PRO A 332 17.88 6.10 2.62
N THR A 333 18.60 7.08 3.15
CA THR A 333 19.91 6.86 3.80
C THR A 333 19.74 6.18 5.15
N LEU A 334 18.77 6.63 5.97
CA LEU A 334 18.41 5.97 7.24
C LEU A 334 17.85 4.55 6.99
N MET A 335 17.02 4.38 5.97
CA MET A 335 16.37 3.09 5.66
C MET A 335 17.33 2.09 4.99
N LYS A 336 18.29 2.57 4.18
CA LYS A 336 19.42 1.77 3.68
C LYS A 336 20.34 1.35 4.83
N ALA A 337 20.56 2.22 5.82
CA ALA A 337 21.38 1.89 6.99
C ALA A 337 20.75 0.81 7.89
N ILE A 338 19.41 0.67 7.89
CA ILE A 338 18.70 -0.41 8.63
C ILE A 338 18.30 -1.62 7.75
N GLY A 339 18.64 -1.63 6.46
CA GLY A 339 18.46 -2.79 5.56
C GLY A 339 17.02 -3.12 5.10
N SER A 340 16.04 -2.23 5.26
CA SER A 340 14.61 -2.50 4.96
C SER A 340 14.11 -1.96 3.60
N TYR A 341 14.97 -1.34 2.80
CA TYR A 341 14.60 -0.76 1.50
C TYR A 341 14.46 -1.83 0.41
N VAL A 342 13.36 -1.80 -0.35
CA VAL A 342 13.08 -2.77 -1.42
C VAL A 342 12.67 -2.05 -2.70
N SER A 343 13.16 -2.53 -3.85
CA SER A 343 12.76 -2.00 -5.17
C SER A 343 11.29 -2.30 -5.48
N GLN A 344 10.66 -1.54 -6.37
CA GLN A 344 9.27 -1.85 -6.76
C GLN A 344 9.16 -3.23 -7.44
N LYS A 345 10.17 -3.60 -8.23
CA LYS A 345 10.27 -4.92 -8.88
C LYS A 345 10.30 -6.04 -7.84
N GLU A 346 11.25 -5.99 -6.91
CA GLU A 346 11.38 -7.01 -5.85
C GLU A 346 10.13 -7.07 -4.97
N ALA A 347 9.54 -5.91 -4.63
CA ALA A 347 8.28 -5.87 -3.88
C ALA A 347 7.12 -6.53 -4.64
N GLY A 348 7.06 -6.34 -5.97
CA GLY A 348 6.10 -7.01 -6.85
C GLY A 348 6.32 -8.52 -6.94
N GLU A 349 7.58 -8.96 -7.05
CA GLU A 349 7.96 -10.39 -7.02
C GLU A 349 7.54 -11.04 -5.70
N ARG A 350 7.76 -10.36 -4.57
CA ARG A 350 7.31 -10.79 -3.24
C ARG A 350 5.79 -10.92 -3.16
N LEU A 351 5.05 -9.93 -3.67
CA LEU A 351 3.59 -10.04 -3.72
C LEU A 351 3.13 -11.19 -4.63
N ALA A 352 3.74 -11.37 -5.80
CA ALA A 352 3.49 -12.52 -6.68
C ALA A 352 3.79 -13.87 -6.00
N GLN A 353 4.86 -13.93 -5.20
CA GLN A 353 5.17 -15.11 -4.38
C GLN A 353 4.06 -15.42 -3.39
N THR A 354 3.52 -14.43 -2.67
CA THR A 354 2.40 -14.68 -1.74
C THR A 354 1.12 -15.17 -2.44
N ILE A 355 0.96 -14.81 -3.72
CA ILE A 355 -0.18 -15.20 -4.54
C ILE A 355 0.01 -16.64 -5.01
N ALA A 356 1.18 -16.99 -5.56
CA ALA A 356 1.35 -18.20 -6.36
C ALA A 356 2.16 -19.31 -5.67
N ASP A 357 3.08 -18.99 -4.77
CA ASP A 357 4.00 -19.95 -4.17
C ASP A 357 3.28 -20.89 -3.18
N PRO A 358 3.47 -22.21 -3.26
CA PRO A 358 2.96 -23.15 -2.27
C PRO A 358 3.40 -22.85 -0.83
N GLN A 359 4.58 -22.27 -0.61
CA GLN A 359 5.06 -21.91 0.73
C GLN A 359 4.15 -20.86 1.40
N ALA A 360 3.50 -20.00 0.60
CA ALA A 360 2.57 -18.98 1.08
C ALA A 360 1.13 -19.49 1.25
N ALA A 361 0.89 -20.82 1.25
CA ALA A 361 -0.46 -21.40 1.34
C ALA A 361 -1.04 -21.43 2.76
N LYS A 362 -0.27 -21.10 3.79
CA LYS A 362 -0.76 -21.08 5.17
C LYS A 362 -1.68 -19.88 5.41
N SER A 363 -2.87 -20.12 5.97
CA SER A 363 -3.84 -19.07 6.32
C SER A 363 -3.54 -18.43 7.68
N GLY A 364 -3.98 -17.19 7.88
CA GLY A 364 -3.86 -16.48 9.16
C GLY A 364 -2.46 -15.91 9.38
N VAL A 365 -1.66 -15.80 8.32
CA VAL A 365 -0.25 -15.41 8.39
C VAL A 365 -0.04 -13.98 7.91
N TYR A 366 0.92 -13.29 8.53
CA TYR A 366 1.50 -12.06 8.03
C TYR A 366 2.87 -12.34 7.41
N TRP A 367 2.93 -12.40 6.08
CA TRP A 367 4.15 -12.71 5.37
C TRP A 367 5.10 -11.51 5.32
N SER A 368 6.39 -11.78 5.52
CA SER A 368 7.45 -10.81 5.28
C SER A 368 8.70 -11.54 4.78
N TRP A 369 9.77 -10.79 4.49
CA TRP A 369 11.01 -11.33 3.93
C TRP A 369 12.21 -10.89 4.78
N ASN A 370 13.04 -11.86 5.15
CA ASN A 370 14.20 -11.66 6.01
C ASN A 370 15.42 -11.36 5.15
N GLY A 371 15.55 -10.11 4.72
CA GLY A 371 16.77 -9.62 4.09
C GLY A 371 17.93 -9.35 5.07
N ASP A 372 18.94 -8.60 4.62
CA ASP A 372 20.06 -8.09 5.44
C ASP A 372 19.64 -7.05 6.53
N ALA A 373 18.36 -7.02 6.92
CA ALA A 373 17.88 -6.11 7.94
C ALA A 373 18.48 -6.49 9.31
N LYS A 374 19.34 -5.62 9.83
CA LYS A 374 19.84 -5.73 11.21
C LYS A 374 18.66 -5.50 12.17
N SER A 375 18.35 -6.49 13.00
CA SER A 375 17.41 -6.33 14.11
C SER A 375 17.97 -5.32 15.10
N ILE A 376 17.41 -4.10 15.12
CA ILE A 376 17.69 -3.11 16.15
C ILE A 376 16.46 -3.06 17.07
N GLY A 377 16.45 -3.88 18.11
CA GLY A 377 15.41 -3.88 19.16
C GLY A 377 14.16 -4.72 18.83
N VAL A 378 12.97 -4.19 19.18
CA VAL A 378 11.70 -4.94 19.24
C VAL A 378 11.19 -5.29 17.83
N GLY A 379 11.29 -6.58 17.48
CA GLY A 379 10.66 -7.23 16.33
C GLY A 379 11.42 -7.15 14.99
N ASN A 380 11.17 -8.14 14.11
CA ASN A 380 11.76 -8.20 12.77
C ASN A 380 11.04 -7.23 11.82
N ALA A 381 11.70 -6.13 11.47
CA ALA A 381 11.29 -5.28 10.35
C ALA A 381 11.91 -5.85 9.08
N GLY A 382 11.13 -6.59 8.29
CA GLY A 382 11.61 -7.29 7.08
C GLY A 382 12.56 -6.47 6.20
N GLY A 383 13.56 -7.16 5.63
CA GLY A 383 14.70 -6.61 4.92
C GLY A 383 14.66 -6.76 3.40
N ALA A 384 15.69 -6.22 2.72
CA ALA A 384 15.97 -6.42 1.30
C ALA A 384 16.65 -7.78 1.04
N GLY A 385 16.19 -8.55 0.04
CA GLY A 385 16.53 -9.96 -0.13
C GLY A 385 15.87 -10.91 0.89
N GLY A 386 16.24 -12.19 0.82
CA GLY A 386 15.93 -13.20 1.82
C GLY A 386 14.67 -14.05 1.60
N ASP A 387 14.52 -15.06 2.45
CA ASP A 387 13.43 -16.03 2.36
C ASP A 387 12.12 -15.48 2.96
N LEU A 388 11.02 -15.98 2.42
CA LEU A 388 9.67 -15.77 2.94
C LEU A 388 9.59 -16.33 4.37
N PHE A 389 9.08 -15.54 5.31
CA PHE A 389 8.87 -15.98 6.69
C PHE A 389 7.55 -15.46 7.28
N GLU A 390 7.09 -16.15 8.32
CA GLU A 390 5.92 -15.75 9.09
C GLU A 390 6.30 -14.64 10.09
N ASN A 391 5.82 -13.43 9.85
CA ASN A 391 6.00 -12.31 10.76
C ASN A 391 4.87 -12.30 11.82
N SER A 392 5.14 -11.67 12.96
CA SER A 392 4.19 -11.58 14.07
C SER A 392 3.30 -10.34 13.96
N PHE A 393 2.01 -10.52 14.13
CA PHE A 393 1.09 -9.42 14.41
C PHE A 393 1.36 -8.86 15.82
N SER A 394 1.10 -7.57 16.02
CA SER A 394 1.20 -6.90 17.34
C SER A 394 -0.02 -7.23 18.19
N GLY A 395 0.11 -7.08 19.51
CA GLY A 395 -0.98 -7.32 20.46
C GLY A 395 -2.27 -6.56 20.10
N MET A 396 -2.17 -5.31 19.62
CA MET A 396 -3.33 -4.54 19.17
C MET A 396 -4.07 -5.21 17.99
N VAL A 397 -3.33 -5.81 17.06
CA VAL A 397 -3.92 -6.47 15.88
C VAL A 397 -4.44 -7.85 16.22
N GLN A 398 -3.79 -8.54 17.17
CA GLN A 398 -4.19 -9.87 17.64
C GLN A 398 -5.38 -9.85 18.60
N ASP A 399 -5.68 -8.68 19.19
CA ASP A 399 -6.80 -8.49 20.10
C ASP A 399 -8.11 -8.97 19.45
N GLU A 400 -8.67 -10.03 20.02
CA GLU A 400 -9.80 -10.73 19.42
C GLU A 400 -11.10 -9.94 19.57
N ALA A 401 -11.29 -9.24 20.69
CA ALA A 401 -12.48 -8.43 20.92
C ALA A 401 -12.56 -7.29 19.90
N ASN A 402 -11.47 -6.53 19.72
CA ASN A 402 -11.38 -5.50 18.70
C ASN A 402 -11.41 -6.09 17.29
N GLY A 403 -10.85 -7.28 17.07
CA GLY A 403 -10.98 -7.99 15.80
C GLY A 403 -12.45 -8.20 15.44
N GLN A 404 -13.24 -8.77 16.36
CA GLN A 404 -14.66 -9.03 16.17
C GLN A 404 -15.44 -7.72 15.94
N LEU A 405 -15.19 -6.69 16.74
CA LEU A 405 -15.81 -5.37 16.56
C LEU A 405 -15.47 -4.74 15.21
N CYS A 406 -14.22 -4.83 14.77
CA CYS A 406 -13.78 -4.35 13.46
C CYS A 406 -14.57 -5.04 12.34
N TRP A 407 -14.73 -6.36 12.41
CA TRP A 407 -15.52 -7.10 11.44
C TRP A 407 -17.00 -6.70 11.46
N ASP A 408 -17.62 -6.66 12.64
CA ASP A 408 -19.06 -6.49 12.80
C ASP A 408 -19.48 -5.04 12.44
N TYR A 409 -18.72 -4.03 12.87
CA TYR A 409 -18.96 -2.65 12.48
C TYR A 409 -18.76 -2.45 10.98
N SER A 410 -17.66 -2.96 10.41
CA SER A 410 -17.44 -2.88 8.96
C SER A 410 -18.53 -3.59 8.17
N MET A 411 -19.06 -4.71 8.66
CA MET A 411 -20.20 -5.41 8.06
C MET A 411 -21.45 -4.54 8.03
N GLU A 412 -21.82 -3.88 9.13
CA GLU A 412 -22.98 -2.99 9.15
C GLU A 412 -22.81 -1.79 8.20
N LEU A 413 -21.61 -1.21 8.10
CA LEU A 413 -21.34 -0.10 7.18
C LEU A 413 -21.46 -0.49 5.70
N VAL A 414 -21.07 -1.71 5.32
CA VAL A 414 -21.11 -2.16 3.92
C VAL A 414 -22.40 -2.88 3.55
N LYS A 415 -23.24 -3.24 4.53
CA LYS A 415 -24.51 -3.97 4.36
C LYS A 415 -25.44 -3.42 3.27
N PRO A 416 -25.60 -2.09 3.09
CA PRO A 416 -26.43 -1.56 1.99
C PRO A 416 -25.95 -1.94 0.59
N TYR A 417 -24.67 -2.31 0.44
CA TYR A 417 -24.02 -2.61 -0.84
C TYR A 417 -23.90 -4.12 -1.13
N LEU A 418 -24.30 -4.98 -0.19
CA LEU A 418 -24.25 -6.44 -0.36
C LEU A 418 -25.42 -7.02 -1.17
N LYS A 419 -26.51 -6.25 -1.31
CA LYS A 419 -27.73 -6.67 -2.02
C LYS A 419 -27.64 -6.47 -3.54
#